data_AF-A0A1S3Z1T4-F1
#
_entry.id   AF-A0A1S3Z1T4-F1
#
_cell.length_a   1.000
_cell.length_b   1.000
_cell.length_c   1.000
_cell.angle_alpha   90.00
_cell.angle_beta   90.00
_cell.angle_gamma   90.00
#
_symmetry.space_group_name_H-M   'P 1'
#
loop_
_entity.id
_entity.type
_entity.pdbx_description
1 polymer ?
#
loop_
_entity_poly.entity_id
_entity_poly.type
_entity_poly.pdbx_seq_one_letter_code
_entity_poly.pdbx_strand_id
1 'polypeptide(L)'
;MFFATSILHVHLMQWENESSVQDAVNRCNAIWKSIESEKRQQCLGLLFYNELLHVFYLLRICDYKNAAQNVDKLNAAMKCDLQKTQQIKELTKELDAVNESLSRSDLNYRDRSALSGRQAHLEEQLNNLTGNGKEFSEPIYFGSVRRTWEDKLELAPPPIDGEWLPKGAIYALVDLTVVVFNRPKGLFKECVKRIQSGLQTIQEELEKLGISDGVREVDLQHSAIWISSVYLMLRMHFLENKVAVDLTRSEFIEAQEALMQMRNWYIRFPTILQVCECVIEMLRGQYAHCVGCYDEAICHFLEASRLSENKSMQAMCCVYAAISYICMGDAESSAKALDMIGPVLGVMDSFTGVREKTSVLLAHGFLLMRQQNLQEA
;
A
#
# COMPACT_ATOMS: atom_id res chain seq x y z
N MET A 1 12.15 16.87 11.66
CA MET A 1 11.51 15.55 11.50
C MET A 1 11.45 15.13 10.05
N PHE A 2 10.84 15.90 9.15
CA PHE A 2 10.81 15.63 7.70
C PHE A 2 12.14 15.11 7.11
N PHE A 3 13.26 15.79 7.37
CA PHE A 3 14.58 15.34 6.91
C PHE A 3 15.01 13.98 7.49
N ALA A 4 14.73 13.72 8.77
CA ALA A 4 15.05 12.44 9.41
C ALA A 4 14.22 11.31 8.78
N THR A 5 12.92 11.53 8.58
CA THR A 5 12.03 10.57 7.91
C THR A 5 12.47 10.31 6.46
N SER A 6 12.93 11.33 5.75
CA SER A 6 13.44 11.19 4.38
C SER A 6 14.75 10.39 4.33
N ILE A 7 15.66 10.61 5.28
CA ILE A 7 16.87 9.79 5.44
C ILE A 7 16.51 8.33 5.74
N LEU A 8 15.54 8.09 6.63
CA LEU A 8 15.03 6.75 6.90
C LEU A 8 14.48 6.10 5.63
N HIS A 9 13.69 6.82 4.83
CA HIS A 9 13.15 6.30 3.58
C HIS A 9 14.27 5.82 2.64
N VAL A 10 15.30 6.64 2.41
CA VAL A 10 16.44 6.28 1.55
C VAL A 10 17.13 5.02 2.07
N HIS A 11 17.43 4.95 3.36
CA HIS A 11 18.06 3.77 3.96
C HIS A 11 17.17 2.53 3.86
N LEU A 12 15.85 2.65 3.97
CA LEU A 12 14.92 1.52 3.81
C LEU A 12 14.83 1.03 2.37
N MET A 13 14.92 1.93 1.38
CA MET A 13 14.88 1.54 -0.05
C MET A 13 16.17 0.87 -0.49
N GLN A 14 17.32 1.32 0.01
CA GLN A 14 18.62 0.76 -0.36
C GLN A 14 18.98 -0.48 0.47
N TRP A 15 18.64 -0.48 1.76
CA TRP A 15 18.96 -1.51 2.75
C TRP A 15 20.40 -2.07 2.60
N GLU A 16 21.39 -1.19 2.47
CA GLU A 16 22.79 -1.61 2.28
C GLU A 16 23.39 -2.25 3.55
N ASN A 17 23.01 -1.72 4.73
CA ASN A 17 23.51 -2.19 6.02
C ASN A 17 22.42 -2.07 7.10
N GLU A 18 22.19 -3.17 7.82
CA GLU A 18 21.23 -3.25 8.93
C GLU A 18 21.50 -2.21 10.02
N SER A 19 22.78 -1.96 10.36
CA SER A 19 23.12 -0.99 11.40
C SER A 19 22.73 0.44 10.99
N SER A 20 22.95 0.81 9.74
CA SER A 20 22.60 2.14 9.21
C SER A 20 21.09 2.36 9.19
N VAL A 21 20.31 1.34 8.84
CA VAL A 21 18.83 1.41 8.91
C VAL A 21 18.38 1.57 10.36
N GLN A 22 18.92 0.76 11.28
CA GLN A 22 18.58 0.81 12.70
C GLN A 22 18.94 2.17 13.33
N ASP A 23 20.08 2.76 12.96
CA ASP A 23 20.48 4.09 13.40
C ASP A 23 19.53 5.19 12.88
N ALA A 24 19.11 5.09 11.61
CA ALA A 24 18.13 6.01 11.04
C ALA A 24 16.76 5.91 11.75
N VAL A 25 16.31 4.69 12.07
CA VAL A 25 15.09 4.45 12.87
C VAL A 25 15.24 5.05 14.27
N ASN A 26 16.36 4.80 14.95
CA ASN A 26 16.61 5.33 16.29
C ASN A 26 16.61 6.86 16.31
N ARG A 27 17.22 7.48 15.30
CA ARG A 27 17.25 8.94 15.15
C ARG A 27 15.85 9.51 14.87
N CYS A 28 15.05 8.86 14.02
CA CYS A 28 13.65 9.25 13.79
C CYS A 28 12.84 9.17 15.09
N ASN A 29 12.97 8.08 15.84
CA ASN A 29 12.28 7.91 17.12
C ASN A 29 12.67 8.97 18.16
N ALA A 30 13.96 9.29 18.27
CA ALA A 30 14.45 10.32 19.18
C ALA A 30 13.87 11.70 18.84
N ILE A 31 13.90 12.08 17.56
CA ILE A 31 13.37 13.38 17.09
C ILE A 31 11.84 13.41 17.22
N TRP A 32 11.14 12.32 16.90
CA TRP A 32 9.69 12.26 17.05
C TRP A 32 9.27 12.46 18.50
N LYS A 33 9.98 11.81 19.44
CA LYS A 33 9.72 11.94 20.89
C LYS A 33 10.00 13.35 21.42
N SER A 34 10.92 14.11 20.82
CA SER A 34 11.22 15.48 21.25
C SER A 34 10.18 16.52 20.79
N ILE A 35 9.28 16.18 19.87
CA ILE A 35 8.21 17.09 19.42
C ILE A 35 7.03 16.99 20.39
N GLU A 36 6.45 18.12 20.79
CA GLU A 36 5.23 18.16 21.62
C GLU A 36 4.05 17.44 20.94
N SER A 37 3.19 16.77 21.72
CA SER A 37 2.07 15.98 21.19
C SER A 37 1.11 16.79 20.30
N GLU A 38 0.85 18.04 20.67
CA GLU A 38 -0.01 18.95 19.90
C GLU A 38 0.58 19.26 18.51
N LYS A 39 1.90 19.48 18.45
CA LYS A 39 2.62 19.75 17.19
C LYS A 39 2.72 18.53 16.29
N ARG A 40 2.70 17.32 16.84
CA ARG A 40 2.70 16.07 16.03
C ARG A 40 1.40 15.89 15.23
N GLN A 41 0.29 16.44 15.72
CA GLN A 41 -1.01 16.37 15.05
C GLN A 41 -1.20 17.46 13.98
N GLN A 42 -0.35 18.50 13.98
CA GLN A 42 -0.45 19.61 13.03
C GLN A 42 -0.02 19.22 11.60
N CYS A 43 0.88 18.23 11.43
CA CYS A 43 1.32 17.74 10.12
C CYS A 43 0.96 16.26 9.94
N LEU A 44 -0.30 15.99 9.60
CA LEU A 44 -0.80 14.62 9.41
C LEU A 44 -0.05 13.87 8.31
N GLY A 45 0.34 14.53 7.21
CA GLY A 45 1.13 13.90 6.15
C GLY A 45 2.44 13.32 6.67
N LEU A 46 3.13 14.07 7.54
CA LEU A 46 4.38 13.61 8.16
C LEU A 46 4.18 12.44 9.12
N LEU A 47 3.07 12.44 9.89
CA LEU A 47 2.69 11.31 10.73
C LEU A 47 2.53 10.05 9.88
N PHE A 48 1.71 10.10 8.82
CA PHE A 48 1.50 8.96 7.93
C PHE A 48 2.81 8.49 7.31
N TYR A 49 3.59 9.41 6.75
CA TYR A 49 4.86 9.10 6.12
C TYR A 49 5.82 8.40 7.09
N ASN A 50 5.98 8.96 8.29
CA ASN A 50 6.86 8.39 9.30
C ASN A 50 6.39 7.01 9.79
N GLU A 51 5.12 6.89 10.16
CA GLU A 51 4.58 5.65 10.74
C GLU A 51 4.51 4.52 9.69
N LEU A 52 4.22 4.81 8.42
CA LEU A 52 4.27 3.82 7.32
C LEU A 52 5.68 3.26 7.12
N LEU A 53 6.72 4.11 7.14
CA LEU A 53 8.11 3.65 7.04
C LEU A 53 8.52 2.79 8.25
N HIS A 54 8.06 3.14 9.45
CA HIS A 54 8.30 2.33 10.65
C HIS A 54 7.61 0.97 10.55
N VAL A 55 6.37 0.91 10.07
CA VAL A 55 5.70 -0.38 9.85
C VAL A 55 6.44 -1.21 8.81
N PHE A 56 6.87 -0.61 7.68
CA PHE A 56 7.67 -1.31 6.67
C PHE A 56 8.94 -1.93 7.27
N TYR A 57 9.70 -1.14 8.04
CA TYR A 57 10.89 -1.62 8.75
C TYR A 57 10.57 -2.81 9.68
N LEU A 58 9.58 -2.64 10.56
CA LEU A 58 9.22 -3.64 11.57
C LEU A 58 8.70 -4.94 10.92
N LEU A 59 7.94 -4.84 9.84
CA LEU A 59 7.49 -6.01 9.09
C LEU A 59 8.64 -6.73 8.39
N ARG A 60 9.66 -6.00 7.91
CA ARG A 60 10.84 -6.59 7.26
C ARG A 60 11.66 -7.45 8.24
N ILE A 61 11.82 -6.98 9.48
CA ILE A 61 12.51 -7.72 10.56
C ILE A 61 11.57 -8.66 11.35
N CYS A 62 10.31 -8.82 10.91
CA CYS A 62 9.30 -9.66 11.55
C CYS A 62 8.93 -9.26 13.01
N ASP A 63 9.09 -7.99 13.39
CA ASP A 63 8.65 -7.47 14.69
C ASP A 63 7.16 -7.06 14.65
N TYR A 64 6.28 -8.07 14.60
CA TYR A 64 4.83 -7.86 14.57
C TYR A 64 4.27 -7.24 15.85
N LYS A 65 4.99 -7.33 16.97
CA LYS A 65 4.55 -6.79 18.26
C LYS A 65 4.62 -5.26 18.22
N ASN A 66 5.75 -4.70 17.81
CA ASN A 66 5.91 -3.26 17.70
C ASN A 66 5.21 -2.71 16.45
N ALA A 67 5.12 -3.49 15.36
CA ALA A 67 4.35 -3.08 14.18
C ALA A 67 2.87 -2.80 14.52
N ALA A 68 2.27 -3.59 15.41
CA ALA A 68 0.87 -3.44 15.84
C ALA A 68 0.55 -2.00 16.28
N GLN A 69 1.40 -1.43 17.13
CA GLN A 69 1.18 -0.09 17.69
C GLN A 69 1.17 0.99 16.60
N ASN A 70 2.04 0.87 15.61
CA ASN A 70 2.15 1.85 14.52
C ASN A 70 1.00 1.67 13.51
N VAL A 71 0.58 0.43 13.24
CA VAL A 71 -0.63 0.14 12.43
C VAL A 71 -1.89 0.71 13.09
N ASP A 72 -2.05 0.55 14.41
CA ASP A 72 -3.19 1.09 15.14
C ASP A 72 -3.24 2.63 15.11
N LYS A 73 -2.08 3.29 15.27
CA LYS A 73 -1.98 4.76 15.12
C LYS A 73 -2.37 5.22 13.71
N LEU A 74 -1.84 4.57 12.67
CA LEU A 74 -2.15 4.90 11.27
C LEU A 74 -3.65 4.78 11.01
N ASN A 75 -4.25 3.68 11.43
CA ASN A 75 -5.66 3.42 11.27
C ASN A 75 -6.54 4.41 12.06
N ALA A 76 -6.15 4.77 13.28
CA ALA A 76 -6.84 5.77 14.08
C ALA A 76 -6.75 7.17 13.46
N ALA A 77 -5.56 7.57 13.00
CA ALA A 77 -5.34 8.85 12.33
C ALA A 77 -6.16 8.98 11.04
N MET A 78 -6.15 7.92 10.20
CA MET A 78 -6.95 7.86 8.98
C MET A 78 -8.45 8.00 9.27
N LYS A 79 -8.97 7.26 10.26
CA LYS A 79 -10.39 7.33 10.63
C LYS A 79 -10.79 8.70 11.18
N CYS A 80 -9.95 9.29 12.03
CA CYS A 80 -10.18 10.62 12.58
C CYS A 80 -10.24 11.68 11.47
N ASP A 81 -9.29 11.65 10.54
CA ASP A 81 -9.24 12.60 9.41
C ASP A 81 -10.39 12.39 8.41
N LEU A 82 -10.80 11.14 8.16
CA LEU A 82 -11.99 10.82 7.37
C LEU A 82 -13.27 11.39 8.00
N GLN A 83 -13.46 11.20 9.31
CA GLN A 83 -14.61 11.75 10.04
C GLN A 83 -14.61 13.28 9.99
N LYS A 84 -13.45 13.90 10.19
CA LYS A 84 -13.28 15.36 10.10
C LYS A 84 -13.62 15.87 8.70
N THR A 85 -13.11 15.21 7.65
CA THR A 85 -13.37 15.58 6.25
C THR A 85 -14.86 15.44 5.91
N GLN A 86 -15.52 14.40 6.42
CA GLN A 86 -16.95 14.21 6.23
C GLN A 86 -17.79 15.30 6.90
N GLN A 87 -17.43 15.67 8.14
CA GLN A 87 -18.09 16.77 8.85
C GLN A 87 -17.92 18.12 8.13
N ILE A 88 -16.71 18.40 7.62
CA ILE A 88 -16.43 19.61 6.81
C ILE A 88 -17.32 19.62 5.55
N LYS A 89 -17.44 18.49 4.84
CA LYS A 89 -18.30 18.39 3.65
C LYS A 89 -19.78 18.59 3.97
N GLU A 90 -20.26 18.07 5.09
CA GLU A 90 -21.65 18.24 5.54
C GLU A 90 -21.96 19.70 5.90
N LEU A 91 -21.07 20.34 6.68
CA LEU A 91 -21.19 21.75 7.04
C LEU A 91 -21.12 22.67 5.82
N THR A 92 -20.23 22.38 4.87
CA THR A 92 -20.10 23.16 3.63
C THR A 92 -21.38 23.07 2.78
N LYS A 93 -21.94 21.87 2.63
CA LYS A 93 -23.24 21.70 1.94
C LYS A 93 -24.38 22.43 2.64
N GLU A 94 -24.40 22.44 3.97
CA GLU A 94 -25.41 23.17 4.73
C GLU A 94 -25.24 24.69 4.54
N LEU A 95 -23.99 25.17 4.56
CA LEU A 95 -23.65 26.57 4.33
C LEU A 95 -24.06 27.02 2.93
N ASP A 96 -23.80 26.21 1.91
CA ASP A 96 -24.23 26.48 0.52
C ASP A 96 -25.75 26.57 0.41
N ALA A 97 -26.50 25.65 1.05
CA ALA A 97 -27.96 25.69 1.05
C ALA A 97 -28.51 26.93 1.79
N VAL A 98 -27.86 27.37 2.86
CA VAL A 98 -28.20 28.61 3.58
C VAL A 98 -27.91 29.84 2.71
N ASN A 99 -26.78 29.86 2.01
CA ASN A 99 -26.39 30.93 1.09
C ASN A 99 -27.35 31.04 -0.11
N GLU A 100 -27.74 29.91 -0.71
CA GLU A 100 -28.78 29.88 -1.74
C GLU A 100 -30.12 30.40 -1.21
N SER A 101 -30.48 30.04 0.02
CA SER A 101 -31.71 30.54 0.65
C SER A 101 -31.66 32.05 0.88
N LEU A 102 -30.54 32.57 1.38
CA LEU A 102 -30.29 34.01 1.59
C LEU A 102 -30.31 34.82 0.30
N SER A 103 -29.91 34.22 -0.83
CA SER A 103 -29.93 34.86 -2.15
C SER A 103 -31.34 35.15 -2.69
N ARG A 104 -32.39 34.58 -2.09
CA ARG A 104 -33.78 34.82 -2.50
C ARG A 104 -34.25 36.23 -2.13
N SER A 105 -34.80 36.94 -3.12
CA SER A 105 -35.33 38.30 -2.98
C SER A 105 -36.54 38.38 -2.03
N ASP A 106 -37.34 37.32 -1.95
CA ASP A 106 -38.68 37.33 -1.32
C ASP A 106 -38.68 37.05 0.20
N LEU A 107 -37.52 37.13 0.87
CA LEU A 107 -37.40 36.84 2.30
C LEU A 107 -37.84 38.01 3.19
N ASN A 108 -38.64 37.70 4.21
CA ASN A 108 -38.98 38.64 5.27
C ASN A 108 -37.73 38.96 6.13
N TYR A 109 -37.68 40.16 6.71
CA TYR A 109 -36.54 40.65 7.49
C TYR A 109 -36.15 39.69 8.64
N ARG A 110 -37.15 39.12 9.31
CA ARG A 110 -36.94 38.17 10.42
C ARG A 110 -36.27 36.88 9.97
N ASP A 111 -36.70 36.35 8.83
CA ASP A 111 -36.16 35.10 8.27
C ASP A 111 -34.75 35.31 7.72
N ARG A 112 -34.50 36.46 7.08
CA ARG A 112 -33.15 36.85 6.63
C ARG A 112 -32.17 37.00 7.80
N SER A 113 -32.60 37.60 8.92
CA SER A 113 -31.77 37.71 10.13
C SER A 113 -31.46 36.36 10.76
N ALA A 114 -32.45 35.45 10.84
CA ALA A 114 -32.25 34.10 11.37
C ALA A 114 -31.29 33.27 10.50
N LEU A 115 -31.43 33.35 9.18
CA LEU A 115 -30.53 32.68 8.23
C LEU A 115 -29.10 33.23 8.29
N SER A 116 -28.92 34.55 8.41
CA SER A 116 -27.60 35.16 8.59
C SER A 116 -26.93 34.74 9.90
N GLY A 117 -27.70 34.62 10.99
CA GLY A 117 -27.18 34.06 12.25
C GLY A 117 -26.73 32.61 12.13
N ARG A 118 -27.49 31.79 11.38
CA ARG A 118 -27.11 30.39 11.09
C ARG A 118 -25.87 30.31 10.22
N GLN A 119 -25.75 31.17 9.21
CA GLN A 119 -24.57 31.27 8.36
C GLN A 119 -23.31 31.55 9.20
N ALA A 120 -23.34 32.58 10.05
CA ALA A 120 -22.21 32.92 10.91
C ALA A 120 -21.81 31.77 11.85
N HIS A 121 -22.79 31.04 12.39
CA HIS A 121 -22.52 29.88 13.23
C HIS A 121 -21.88 28.72 12.47
N LEU A 122 -22.34 28.44 11.24
CA LEU A 122 -21.74 27.42 10.38
C LEU A 122 -20.32 27.81 9.94
N GLU A 123 -20.08 29.07 9.61
CA GLU A 123 -18.73 29.59 9.30
C GLU A 123 -17.79 29.49 10.50
N GLU A 124 -18.26 29.76 11.72
CA GLU A 124 -17.48 29.59 12.95
C GLU A 124 -17.12 28.12 13.20
N GLN A 125 -18.07 27.20 13.04
CA GLN A 125 -17.81 25.76 13.15
C GLN A 125 -16.81 25.28 12.10
N LEU A 126 -16.94 25.74 10.86
CA LEU A 126 -16.02 25.41 9.77
C LEU A 126 -14.61 25.90 10.10
N ASN A 127 -14.46 27.16 10.52
CA ASN A 127 -13.17 27.76 10.89
C ASN A 127 -12.49 27.03 12.06
N ASN A 128 -13.28 26.56 13.04
CA ASN A 128 -12.75 25.76 14.15
C ASN A 128 -12.22 24.40 13.69
N LEU A 129 -12.79 23.82 12.64
CA LEU A 129 -12.37 22.52 12.08
C LEU A 129 -11.20 22.66 11.10
N THR A 130 -11.21 23.64 10.20
CA THR A 130 -10.15 23.86 9.21
C THR A 130 -8.93 24.60 9.77
N GLY A 131 -9.09 25.29 10.91
CA GLY A 131 -8.08 26.20 11.44
C GLY A 131 -8.01 27.50 10.62
N ASN A 132 -7.35 28.55 11.14
CA ASN A 132 -7.21 29.87 10.52
C ASN A 132 -6.34 29.89 9.21
N GLY A 133 -6.35 28.81 8.42
CA GLY A 133 -5.69 28.74 7.12
C GLY A 133 -6.40 29.65 6.12
N LYS A 134 -5.86 30.85 5.93
CA LYS A 134 -6.26 31.74 4.83
C LYS A 134 -6.16 30.99 3.50
N GLU A 135 -7.23 31.04 2.70
CA GLU A 135 -7.25 30.59 1.31
C GLU A 135 -6.16 31.31 0.49
N PHE A 136 -4.97 30.74 0.43
CA PHE A 136 -3.98 31.13 -0.56
C PHE A 136 -4.07 30.16 -1.73
N SER A 137 -4.66 30.66 -2.82
CA SER A 137 -4.58 30.00 -4.13
C SER A 137 -3.12 30.02 -4.59
N GLU A 138 -2.42 28.89 -4.45
CA GLU A 138 -1.08 28.75 -5.00
C GLU A 138 -1.10 28.73 -6.54
N PRO A 139 -0.05 29.28 -7.19
CA PRO A 139 0.10 29.17 -8.64
C PRO A 139 0.27 27.69 -9.05
N ILE A 140 -0.27 27.37 -10.23
CA ILE A 140 -0.25 26.04 -10.85
C ILE A 140 1.21 25.65 -11.14
N TYR A 141 1.86 24.95 -10.21
CA TYR A 141 3.09 24.23 -10.49
C TYR A 141 2.83 22.73 -10.38
N PHE A 142 3.30 22.00 -11.39
CA PHE A 142 3.15 20.55 -11.57
C PHE A 142 1.71 20.03 -11.71
N GLY A 143 1.09 20.31 -12.87
CA GLY A 143 0.06 19.45 -13.46
C GLY A 143 -1.19 19.19 -12.61
N SER A 144 -1.46 19.97 -11.55
CA SER A 144 -2.61 19.74 -10.70
C SER A 144 -3.89 20.19 -11.42
N VAL A 145 -4.74 19.21 -11.74
CA VAL A 145 -6.18 19.42 -11.82
C VAL A 145 -6.59 20.12 -10.53
N ARG A 146 -7.40 21.18 -10.58
CA ARG A 146 -7.86 21.97 -9.42
C ARG A 146 -8.19 21.05 -8.23
N ARG A 147 -7.27 20.91 -7.28
CA ARG A 147 -7.51 20.23 -6.01
C ARG A 147 -7.81 21.30 -4.98
N THR A 148 -8.96 21.19 -4.33
CA THR A 148 -9.28 21.98 -3.14
C THR A 148 -8.27 21.66 -2.05
N TRP A 149 -7.84 22.66 -1.28
CA TRP A 149 -6.90 22.52 -0.15
C TRP A 149 -7.30 21.40 0.83
N GLU A 150 -8.59 21.05 0.88
CA GLU A 150 -9.17 19.99 1.72
C GLU A 150 -8.61 18.58 1.48
N ASP A 151 -7.94 18.35 0.35
CA ASP A 151 -7.38 17.04 -0.02
C ASP A 151 -5.88 16.92 0.23
N LYS A 152 -5.19 17.96 0.74
CA LYS A 152 -3.74 17.92 0.93
C LYS A 152 -3.31 17.30 2.26
N LEU A 153 -2.23 16.51 2.24
CA LEU A 153 -1.56 15.98 3.43
C LEU A 153 -0.12 16.49 3.52
N GLU A 154 0.04 17.69 4.10
CA GLU A 154 1.32 18.40 4.20
C GLU A 154 2.34 17.66 5.10
N LEU A 155 3.61 17.71 4.68
CA LEU A 155 4.73 17.10 5.39
C LEU A 155 5.40 18.03 6.41
N ALA A 156 5.21 19.34 6.28
CA ALA A 156 5.71 20.35 7.22
C ALA A 156 4.97 21.69 6.98
N PRO A 157 5.04 22.64 7.91
CA PRO A 157 4.59 24.00 7.63
C PRO A 157 5.41 24.66 6.51
N PRO A 158 4.90 25.71 5.85
CA PRO A 158 5.65 26.49 4.86
C PRO A 158 7.01 26.92 5.41
N PRO A 159 8.09 26.86 4.60
CA PRO A 159 8.12 26.68 3.14
C PRO A 159 8.35 25.22 2.65
N ILE A 160 8.13 24.21 3.51
CA ILE A 160 8.36 22.78 3.19
C ILE A 160 7.03 21.99 3.19
N ASP A 161 5.94 22.68 2.84
CA ASP A 161 4.54 22.23 2.78
C ASP A 161 4.21 21.33 1.59
N GLY A 162 5.24 20.66 1.04
CA GLY A 162 5.05 19.65 0.01
C GLY A 162 4.28 18.42 0.52
N GLU A 163 3.82 17.62 -0.44
CA GLU A 163 3.13 16.35 -0.21
C GLU A 163 4.04 15.18 -0.56
N TRP A 164 3.86 14.05 0.12
CA TRP A 164 4.51 12.80 -0.29
C TRP A 164 3.69 12.08 -1.36
N LEU A 165 2.42 11.83 -1.07
CA LEU A 165 1.46 11.15 -1.93
C LEU A 165 0.09 11.80 -1.75
N PRO A 166 -0.80 11.71 -2.76
CA PRO A 166 -2.18 12.16 -2.61
C PRO A 166 -2.89 11.48 -1.43
N LYS A 167 -3.79 12.19 -0.75
CA LYS A 167 -4.51 11.69 0.43
C LYS A 167 -5.20 10.35 0.22
N GLY A 168 -5.90 10.15 -0.90
CA GLY A 168 -6.52 8.87 -1.25
C GLY A 168 -5.51 7.73 -1.39
N ALA A 169 -4.33 7.99 -1.94
CA ALA A 169 -3.26 6.99 -2.03
C ALA A 169 -2.68 6.64 -0.65
N ILE A 170 -2.53 7.62 0.25
CA ILE A 170 -2.09 7.39 1.64
C ILE A 170 -3.11 6.53 2.39
N TYR A 171 -4.41 6.80 2.24
CA TYR A 171 -5.46 6.00 2.88
C TYR A 171 -5.49 4.56 2.36
N ALA A 172 -5.38 4.39 1.04
CA ALA A 172 -5.24 3.08 0.42
C ALA A 172 -3.97 2.35 0.93
N LEU A 173 -2.84 3.05 1.10
CA LEU A 173 -1.63 2.48 1.70
C LEU A 173 -1.82 2.05 3.17
N VAL A 174 -2.59 2.80 3.96
CA VAL A 174 -2.93 2.41 5.34
C VAL A 174 -3.76 1.12 5.33
N ASP A 175 -4.77 1.02 4.47
CA ASP A 175 -5.55 -0.22 4.32
C ASP A 175 -4.67 -1.40 3.88
N LEU A 176 -3.78 -1.20 2.90
CA LEU A 176 -2.83 -2.23 2.44
C LEU A 176 -1.88 -2.66 3.57
N THR A 177 -1.42 -1.72 4.38
CA THR A 177 -0.55 -1.98 5.53
C THR A 177 -1.25 -2.84 6.58
N VAL A 178 -2.52 -2.55 6.86
CA VAL A 178 -3.36 -3.39 7.74
C VAL A 178 -3.50 -4.79 7.16
N VAL A 179 -3.70 -4.93 5.84
CA VAL A 179 -3.79 -6.24 5.16
C VAL A 179 -2.50 -7.04 5.31
N VAL A 180 -1.35 -6.45 4.97
CA VAL A 180 -0.05 -7.12 5.03
C VAL A 180 0.29 -7.54 6.46
N PHE A 181 -0.09 -6.74 7.46
CA PHE A 181 0.10 -7.04 8.87
C PHE A 181 -0.81 -8.16 9.39
N ASN A 182 -2.05 -8.23 8.93
CA ASN A 182 -3.07 -9.16 9.41
C ASN A 182 -3.08 -10.51 8.68
N ARG A 183 -2.60 -10.56 7.42
CA ARG A 183 -2.58 -11.78 6.61
C ARG A 183 -1.80 -12.93 7.27
N PRO A 184 -0.57 -12.75 7.78
CA PRO A 184 0.17 -13.82 8.47
C PRO A 184 -0.50 -14.31 9.76
N LYS A 185 -1.43 -13.53 10.33
CA LYS A 185 -2.17 -13.88 11.54
C LYS A 185 -3.46 -14.64 11.26
N GLY A 186 -3.77 -14.91 9.99
CA GLY A 186 -5.02 -15.56 9.58
C GLY A 186 -6.28 -14.68 9.75
N LEU A 187 -6.12 -13.37 9.95
CA LEU A 187 -7.25 -12.43 10.14
C LEU A 187 -7.88 -12.04 8.79
N PHE A 188 -8.25 -13.04 7.99
CA PHE A 188 -8.65 -12.87 6.59
C PHE A 188 -9.94 -12.07 6.42
N LYS A 189 -10.90 -12.15 7.35
CA LYS A 189 -12.14 -11.36 7.28
C LYS A 189 -11.85 -9.86 7.31
N GLU A 190 -10.92 -9.42 8.16
CA GLU A 190 -10.49 -8.02 8.20
C GLU A 190 -9.68 -7.67 6.95
N CYS A 191 -8.81 -8.58 6.47
CA CYS A 191 -8.05 -8.37 5.24
C CYS A 191 -8.98 -8.12 4.05
N VAL A 192 -10.01 -8.95 3.85
CA VAL A 192 -10.96 -8.79 2.73
C VAL A 192 -11.69 -7.44 2.80
N LYS A 193 -12.14 -7.02 3.99
CA LYS A 193 -12.79 -5.70 4.16
C LYS A 193 -11.85 -4.55 3.78
N ARG A 194 -10.59 -4.63 4.20
CA ARG A 194 -9.57 -3.62 3.92
C ARG A 194 -9.15 -3.60 2.46
N ILE A 195 -9.06 -4.76 1.83
CA ILE A 195 -8.83 -4.89 0.38
C ILE A 195 -9.96 -4.20 -0.39
N GLN A 196 -11.22 -4.47 -0.04
CA GLN A 196 -12.37 -3.84 -0.68
C GLN A 196 -12.38 -2.32 -0.49
N SER A 197 -12.17 -1.84 0.74
CA SER A 197 -12.07 -0.41 1.07
C SER A 197 -10.97 0.30 0.27
N GLY A 198 -9.77 -0.27 0.22
CA GLY A 198 -8.65 0.28 -0.53
C GLY A 198 -8.88 0.29 -2.04
N LEU A 199 -9.40 -0.81 -2.60
CA LEU A 199 -9.73 -0.90 -4.03
C LEU A 199 -10.82 0.10 -4.43
N GLN A 200 -11.84 0.30 -3.59
CA GLN A 200 -12.87 1.31 -3.81
C GLN A 200 -12.28 2.72 -3.83
N THR A 201 -11.46 3.06 -2.82
CA THR A 201 -10.77 4.36 -2.75
C THR A 201 -9.94 4.61 -4.02
N ILE A 202 -9.18 3.60 -4.46
CA ILE A 202 -8.36 3.69 -5.67
C ILE A 202 -9.24 3.87 -6.92
N GLN A 203 -10.35 3.14 -7.02
CA GLN A 203 -11.27 3.24 -8.15
C GLN A 203 -11.86 4.65 -8.27
N GLU A 204 -12.34 5.23 -7.16
CA GLU A 204 -12.88 6.59 -7.12
C GLU A 204 -11.83 7.63 -7.54
N GLU A 205 -10.57 7.46 -7.14
CA GLU A 205 -9.47 8.36 -7.54
C GLU A 205 -9.07 8.18 -9.02
N LEU A 206 -9.04 6.96 -9.54
CA LEU A 206 -8.78 6.69 -10.95
C LEU A 206 -9.87 7.29 -11.85
N GLU A 207 -11.13 7.22 -11.43
CA GLU A 207 -12.26 7.83 -12.16
C GLU A 207 -12.14 9.36 -12.23
N LYS A 208 -11.72 10.02 -11.14
CA LYS A 208 -11.42 11.47 -11.15
C LYS A 208 -10.30 11.85 -12.13
N LEU A 209 -9.36 10.93 -12.37
CA LEU A 209 -8.28 11.09 -13.35
C LEU A 209 -8.72 10.72 -14.78
N GLY A 210 -9.98 10.34 -14.98
CA GLY A 210 -10.52 9.93 -16.27
C GLY A 210 -10.18 8.50 -16.67
N ILE A 211 -9.66 7.67 -15.75
CA ILE A 211 -9.36 6.26 -15.99
C ILE A 211 -10.58 5.42 -15.61
N SER A 212 -11.51 5.30 -16.56
CA SER A 212 -12.67 4.41 -16.50
C SER A 212 -12.47 3.17 -17.37
N ASP A 213 -13.48 2.33 -17.54
CA ASP A 213 -13.39 1.16 -18.42
C ASP A 213 -13.08 1.52 -19.88
N GLY A 214 -12.14 0.78 -20.48
CA GLY A 214 -11.73 0.96 -21.87
C GLY A 214 -10.58 1.93 -22.10
N VAL A 215 -10.23 2.78 -21.13
CA VAL A 215 -9.07 3.69 -21.22
C VAL A 215 -7.76 2.90 -21.19
N ARG A 216 -6.85 3.19 -22.12
CA ARG A 216 -5.52 2.57 -22.20
C ARG A 216 -4.44 3.58 -21.89
N GLU A 217 -3.22 3.09 -21.66
CA GLU A 217 -2.06 3.93 -21.35
C GLU A 217 -1.83 5.05 -22.38
N VAL A 218 -2.02 4.74 -23.66
CA VAL A 218 -1.86 5.69 -24.78
C VAL A 218 -2.85 6.85 -24.73
N ASP A 219 -3.94 6.71 -23.98
CA ASP A 219 -4.98 7.73 -23.84
C ASP A 219 -4.69 8.68 -22.65
N LEU A 220 -3.66 8.38 -21.84
CA LEU A 220 -3.30 9.20 -20.68
C LEU A 220 -2.61 10.50 -21.08
N GLN A 221 -3.04 11.61 -20.48
CA GLN A 221 -2.31 12.86 -20.57
C GLN A 221 -0.99 12.79 -19.78
N HIS A 222 0.08 13.37 -20.33
CA HIS A 222 1.40 13.38 -19.69
C HIS A 222 1.38 13.87 -18.22
N SER A 223 0.56 14.87 -17.90
CA SER A 223 0.41 15.42 -16.54
C SER A 223 -0.23 14.42 -15.56
N ALA A 224 -1.04 13.48 -16.04
CA ALA A 224 -1.75 12.51 -15.22
C ALA A 224 -0.97 11.21 -15.00
N ILE A 225 0.08 10.93 -15.78
CA ILE A 225 0.84 9.66 -15.76
C ILE A 225 1.34 9.35 -14.35
N TRP A 226 1.99 10.30 -13.67
CA TRP A 226 2.59 10.09 -12.36
C TRP A 226 1.58 9.76 -11.26
N ILE A 227 0.46 10.46 -11.22
CA ILE A 227 -0.57 10.22 -10.20
C ILE A 227 -1.29 8.91 -10.52
N SER A 228 -1.59 8.67 -11.78
CA SER A 228 -2.22 7.42 -12.24
C SER A 228 -1.35 6.21 -11.94
N SER A 229 -0.03 6.31 -12.12
CA SER A 229 0.90 5.21 -11.84
C SER A 229 0.90 4.82 -10.36
N VAL A 230 0.79 5.79 -9.44
CA VAL A 230 0.67 5.49 -8.01
C VAL A 230 -0.56 4.64 -7.72
N TYR A 231 -1.73 5.05 -8.21
CA TYR A 231 -2.98 4.32 -7.98
C TYR A 231 -3.02 2.96 -8.68
N LEU A 232 -2.51 2.87 -9.90
CA LEU A 232 -2.40 1.61 -10.63
C LEU A 232 -1.48 0.63 -9.91
N MET A 233 -0.31 1.07 -9.43
CA MET A 233 0.60 0.23 -8.63
C MET A 233 -0.03 -0.23 -7.32
N LEU A 234 -0.70 0.66 -6.58
CA LEU A 234 -1.42 0.28 -5.36
C LEU A 234 -2.52 -0.75 -5.65
N ARG A 235 -3.23 -0.61 -6.77
CA ARG A 235 -4.23 -1.57 -7.20
C ARG A 235 -3.62 -2.96 -7.38
N MET A 236 -2.47 -3.04 -8.05
CA MET A 236 -1.76 -4.31 -8.25
C MET A 236 -1.35 -4.94 -6.91
N HIS A 237 -0.88 -4.16 -5.94
CA HIS A 237 -0.56 -4.66 -4.60
C HIS A 237 -1.77 -5.16 -3.80
N PHE A 238 -2.93 -4.50 -3.96
CA PHE A 238 -4.17 -4.99 -3.36
C PHE A 238 -4.62 -6.31 -3.99
N LEU A 239 -4.55 -6.42 -5.32
CA LEU A 239 -4.91 -7.64 -6.03
C LEU A 239 -3.93 -8.79 -5.70
N GLU A 240 -2.63 -8.52 -5.59
CA GLU A 240 -1.63 -9.48 -5.12
C GLU A 240 -2.01 -10.04 -3.74
N ASN A 241 -2.37 -9.17 -2.79
CA ASN A 241 -2.77 -9.59 -1.46
C ASN A 241 -4.12 -10.30 -1.45
N LYS A 242 -5.04 -9.93 -2.35
CA LYS A 242 -6.31 -10.65 -2.55
C LYS A 242 -6.05 -12.09 -3.00
N VAL A 243 -5.24 -12.28 -4.04
CA VAL A 243 -4.85 -13.62 -4.50
C VAL A 243 -4.23 -14.43 -3.36
N ALA A 244 -3.28 -13.87 -2.62
CA ALA A 244 -2.64 -14.57 -1.51
C ALA A 244 -3.63 -14.97 -0.39
N VAL A 245 -4.58 -14.10 -0.03
CA VAL A 245 -5.61 -14.40 0.97
C VAL A 245 -6.56 -15.49 0.48
N ASP A 246 -7.04 -15.37 -0.76
CA ASP A 246 -8.03 -16.28 -1.33
C ASP A 246 -7.42 -17.68 -1.53
N LEU A 247 -6.18 -17.78 -2.03
CA LEU A 247 -5.43 -19.03 -2.10
C LEU A 247 -5.24 -19.69 -0.73
N THR A 248 -4.87 -18.91 0.29
CA THR A 248 -4.70 -19.44 1.66
C THR A 248 -6.01 -20.00 2.23
N ARG A 249 -7.14 -19.46 1.78
CA ARG A 249 -8.48 -19.92 2.15
C ARG A 249 -9.04 -21.00 1.23
N SER A 250 -8.30 -21.41 0.20
CA SER A 250 -8.77 -22.33 -0.85
C SER A 250 -9.97 -21.80 -1.66
N GLU A 251 -10.14 -20.48 -1.73
CA GLU A 251 -11.17 -19.79 -2.52
C GLU A 251 -10.61 -19.58 -3.95
N PHE A 252 -10.48 -20.68 -4.70
CA PHE A 252 -9.74 -20.69 -5.96
C PHE A 252 -10.42 -19.88 -7.08
N ILE A 253 -11.75 -19.78 -7.07
CA ILE A 253 -12.46 -18.98 -8.09
C ILE A 253 -12.15 -17.50 -7.90
N GLU A 254 -12.21 -17.03 -6.66
CA GLU A 254 -11.94 -15.66 -6.26
C GLU A 254 -10.47 -15.28 -6.51
N ALA A 255 -9.53 -16.20 -6.26
CA ALA A 255 -8.13 -16.03 -6.59
C ALA A 255 -7.90 -15.90 -8.11
N GLN A 256 -8.57 -16.74 -8.91
CA GLN A 256 -8.49 -16.68 -10.37
C GLN A 256 -9.08 -15.37 -10.91
N GLU A 257 -10.22 -14.92 -10.39
CA GLU A 257 -10.83 -13.64 -10.76
C GLU A 257 -9.91 -12.45 -10.47
N ALA A 258 -9.25 -12.44 -9.31
CA ALA A 258 -8.27 -11.40 -8.97
C ALA A 258 -7.06 -11.41 -9.92
N LEU A 259 -6.54 -12.59 -10.29
CA LEU A 259 -5.49 -12.75 -11.29
C LEU A 259 -5.91 -12.22 -12.67
N MET A 260 -7.13 -12.53 -13.10
CA MET A 260 -7.69 -12.00 -14.35
C MET A 260 -7.81 -10.49 -14.32
N GLN A 261 -8.20 -9.90 -13.19
CA GLN A 261 -8.19 -8.45 -13.02
C GLN A 261 -6.77 -7.88 -13.15
N MET A 262 -5.77 -8.47 -12.48
CA MET A 262 -4.36 -8.03 -12.59
C MET A 262 -3.90 -8.03 -14.04
N ARG A 263 -4.17 -9.11 -14.77
CA ARG A 263 -3.82 -9.24 -16.19
C ARG A 263 -4.52 -8.18 -17.05
N ASN A 264 -5.80 -7.92 -16.81
CA ASN A 264 -6.55 -6.91 -17.56
C ASN A 264 -5.98 -5.49 -17.34
N TRP A 265 -5.58 -5.15 -16.11
CA TRP A 265 -4.91 -3.88 -15.82
C TRP A 265 -3.53 -3.79 -16.48
N TYR A 266 -2.73 -4.85 -16.40
CA TYR A 266 -1.42 -4.92 -17.05
C TYR A 266 -1.52 -4.74 -18.57
N ILE A 267 -2.46 -5.41 -19.25
CA ILE A 267 -2.67 -5.26 -20.70
C ILE A 267 -3.04 -3.82 -21.07
N ARG A 268 -3.79 -3.13 -20.21
CA ARG A 268 -4.21 -1.73 -20.45
C ARG A 268 -3.09 -0.72 -20.18
N PHE A 269 -2.21 -1.01 -19.21
CA PHE A 269 -1.14 -0.12 -18.73
C PHE A 269 0.23 -0.82 -18.64
N PRO A 270 0.75 -1.38 -19.76
CA PRO A 270 1.89 -2.28 -19.73
C PRO A 270 3.22 -1.60 -19.35
N THR A 271 3.44 -0.34 -19.74
CA THR A 271 4.68 0.37 -19.40
C THR A 271 4.66 0.81 -17.94
N ILE A 272 3.51 1.33 -17.47
CA ILE A 272 3.34 1.77 -16.09
C ILE A 272 3.45 0.58 -15.13
N LEU A 273 2.86 -0.56 -15.49
CA LEU A 273 2.79 -1.76 -14.65
C LEU A 273 3.85 -2.80 -15.00
N GLN A 274 4.89 -2.44 -15.77
CA GLN A 274 5.93 -3.36 -16.22
C GLN A 274 6.54 -4.17 -15.05
N VAL A 275 6.80 -3.49 -13.93
CA VAL A 275 7.37 -4.11 -12.72
C VAL A 275 6.45 -5.16 -12.07
N CYS A 276 5.16 -5.19 -12.42
CA CYS A 276 4.20 -6.16 -11.90
C CYS A 276 4.17 -7.46 -12.70
N GLU A 277 4.81 -7.53 -13.88
CA GLU A 277 4.77 -8.73 -14.74
C GLU A 277 5.31 -9.97 -14.01
N CYS A 278 6.46 -9.83 -13.34
CA CYS A 278 7.05 -10.91 -12.54
C CYS A 278 6.14 -11.33 -11.38
N VAL A 279 5.43 -10.39 -10.76
CA VAL A 279 4.47 -10.67 -9.68
C VAL A 279 3.26 -11.43 -10.21
N ILE A 280 2.73 -11.05 -11.37
CA ILE A 280 1.62 -11.77 -12.01
C ILE A 280 2.03 -13.21 -12.31
N GLU A 281 3.19 -13.44 -12.93
CA GLU A 281 3.68 -14.79 -13.21
C GLU A 281 3.93 -15.59 -11.91
N MET A 282 4.50 -14.98 -10.88
CA MET A 282 4.67 -15.64 -9.58
C MET A 282 3.33 -16.09 -8.99
N LEU A 283 2.32 -15.22 -9.01
CA LEU A 283 0.99 -15.54 -8.47
C LEU A 283 0.26 -16.60 -9.29
N ARG A 284 0.44 -16.61 -10.63
CA ARG A 284 -0.05 -17.70 -11.49
C ARG A 284 0.61 -19.03 -11.12
N GLY A 285 1.91 -19.02 -10.83
CA GLY A 285 2.63 -20.17 -10.32
C GLY A 285 2.07 -20.66 -8.98
N GLN A 286 1.80 -19.76 -8.04
CA GLN A 286 1.18 -20.08 -6.75
C GLN A 286 -0.22 -20.69 -6.93
N TYR A 287 -1.03 -20.12 -7.83
CA TYR A 287 -2.34 -20.65 -8.16
C TYR A 287 -2.26 -22.07 -8.74
N ALA A 288 -1.43 -22.26 -9.78
CA ALA A 288 -1.23 -23.56 -10.42
C ALA A 288 -0.73 -24.61 -9.42
N HIS A 289 0.18 -24.22 -8.52
CA HIS A 289 0.65 -25.08 -7.45
C HIS A 289 -0.49 -25.52 -6.51
N CYS A 290 -1.33 -24.58 -6.07
CA CYS A 290 -2.44 -24.87 -5.17
C CYS A 290 -3.50 -25.81 -5.77
N VAL A 291 -3.70 -25.78 -7.09
CA VAL A 291 -4.64 -26.69 -7.78
C VAL A 291 -3.98 -28.01 -8.24
N GLY A 292 -2.70 -28.22 -7.92
CA GLY A 292 -1.96 -29.45 -8.22
C GLY A 292 -1.34 -29.51 -9.62
N CYS A 293 -1.36 -28.41 -10.38
CA CYS A 293 -0.74 -28.31 -11.70
C CYS A 293 0.75 -27.93 -11.57
N TYR A 294 1.56 -28.85 -11.05
CA TYR A 294 2.95 -28.57 -10.67
C TYR A 294 3.85 -28.19 -11.85
N ASP A 295 3.70 -28.83 -13.01
CA ASP A 295 4.48 -28.49 -14.22
C ASP A 295 4.24 -27.04 -14.67
N GLU A 296 2.97 -26.61 -14.69
CA GLU A 296 2.59 -25.23 -15.02
C GLU A 296 3.10 -24.24 -13.96
N ALA A 297 3.01 -24.62 -12.67
CA ALA A 297 3.51 -23.81 -11.58
C ALA A 297 5.01 -23.53 -11.72
N ILE A 298 5.81 -24.57 -11.99
CA ILE A 298 7.25 -24.46 -12.20
C ILE A 298 7.55 -23.51 -13.37
N CYS A 299 6.87 -23.66 -14.50
CA CYS A 299 7.07 -22.79 -15.66
C CYS A 299 6.85 -21.31 -15.29
N HIS A 300 5.76 -21.02 -14.57
CA HIS A 300 5.45 -19.66 -14.11
C HIS A 300 6.46 -19.11 -13.12
N PHE A 301 6.94 -19.91 -12.16
CA PHE A 301 7.96 -19.47 -11.21
C PHE A 301 9.30 -19.17 -11.90
N LEU A 302 9.73 -20.01 -12.85
CA LEU A 302 10.96 -19.76 -13.61
C LEU A 302 10.85 -18.49 -14.46
N GLU A 303 9.69 -18.26 -15.08
CA GLU A 303 9.45 -17.03 -15.85
C GLU A 303 9.43 -15.79 -14.95
N ALA A 304 8.76 -15.85 -13.80
CA ALA A 304 8.78 -14.78 -12.80
C ALA A 304 10.21 -14.45 -12.32
N SER A 305 11.05 -15.47 -12.11
CA SER A 305 12.45 -15.30 -11.77
C SER A 305 13.22 -14.59 -12.90
N ARG A 306 13.01 -15.00 -14.16
CA ARG A 306 13.65 -14.40 -15.34
C ARG A 306 13.28 -12.92 -15.53
N LEU A 307 12.04 -12.56 -15.25
CA LEU A 307 11.51 -11.19 -15.39
C LEU A 307 11.91 -10.25 -14.25
N SER A 308 12.32 -10.79 -13.09
CA SER A 308 12.66 -9.99 -11.92
C SER A 308 14.13 -9.56 -11.93
N GLU A 309 14.39 -8.28 -11.66
CA GLU A 309 15.74 -7.79 -11.34
C GLU A 309 16.08 -7.90 -9.84
N ASN A 310 15.07 -8.15 -9.00
CA ASN A 310 15.24 -8.30 -7.56
C ASN A 310 15.74 -9.71 -7.23
N LYS A 311 16.96 -9.82 -6.70
CA LYS A 311 17.60 -11.09 -6.31
C LYS A 311 16.82 -11.87 -5.26
N SER A 312 16.15 -11.19 -4.33
CA SER A 312 15.31 -11.85 -3.33
C SER A 312 14.10 -12.51 -3.99
N MET A 313 13.43 -11.80 -4.91
CA MET A 313 12.31 -12.36 -5.67
C MET A 313 12.75 -13.54 -6.56
N GLN A 314 13.89 -13.42 -7.23
CA GLN A 314 14.47 -14.52 -8.03
C GLN A 314 14.69 -15.77 -7.17
N ALA A 315 15.34 -15.61 -6.01
CA ALA A 315 15.59 -16.70 -5.08
C ALA A 315 14.29 -17.33 -4.57
N MET A 316 13.29 -16.52 -4.22
CA MET A 316 11.99 -17.01 -3.76
C MET A 316 11.23 -17.77 -4.86
N CYS A 317 11.28 -17.31 -6.11
CA CYS A 317 10.71 -18.04 -7.23
C CYS A 317 11.40 -19.40 -7.44
N CYS A 318 12.73 -19.46 -7.31
CA CYS A 318 13.46 -20.73 -7.35
C CYS A 318 13.02 -21.69 -6.23
N VAL A 319 12.83 -21.16 -5.01
CA VAL A 319 12.31 -21.95 -3.87
C VAL A 319 10.90 -22.46 -4.16
N TYR A 320 10.00 -21.63 -4.69
CA TYR A 320 8.64 -22.06 -5.03
C TYR A 320 8.60 -23.11 -6.15
N ALA A 321 9.45 -22.98 -7.17
CA ALA A 321 9.64 -24.00 -8.19
C ALA A 321 10.14 -25.32 -7.59
N ALA A 322 11.12 -25.26 -6.69
CA ALA A 322 11.65 -26.44 -6.00
C ALA A 322 10.58 -27.14 -5.15
N ILE A 323 9.75 -26.40 -4.42
CA ILE A 323 8.62 -26.96 -3.67
C ILE A 323 7.65 -27.71 -4.61
N SER A 324 7.39 -27.16 -5.80
CA SER A 324 6.55 -27.83 -6.80
C SER A 324 7.17 -29.15 -7.29
N TYR A 325 8.48 -29.17 -7.57
CA TYR A 325 9.21 -30.42 -7.87
C TYR A 325 9.15 -31.43 -6.71
N ILE A 326 9.31 -30.98 -5.46
CA ILE A 326 9.19 -31.83 -4.25
C ILE A 326 7.79 -32.47 -4.15
N CYS A 327 6.75 -31.77 -4.59
CA CYS A 327 5.38 -32.29 -4.61
C CYS A 327 5.16 -33.37 -5.67
N MET A 328 5.85 -33.33 -6.81
CA MET A 328 5.79 -34.39 -7.84
C MET A 328 6.32 -35.73 -7.32
N GLY A 329 7.35 -35.69 -6.47
CA GLY A 329 7.75 -36.80 -5.61
C GLY A 329 8.57 -37.92 -6.27
N ASP A 330 8.90 -37.81 -7.56
CA ASP A 330 9.83 -38.71 -8.23
C ASP A 330 11.30 -38.31 -7.99
N ALA A 331 12.22 -39.23 -8.28
CA ALA A 331 13.64 -39.04 -8.04
C ALA A 331 14.26 -37.95 -8.94
N GLU A 332 13.78 -37.81 -10.18
CA GLU A 332 14.28 -36.79 -11.11
C GLU A 332 13.86 -35.39 -10.64
N SER A 333 12.60 -35.22 -10.23
CA SER A 333 12.08 -33.99 -9.64
C SER A 333 12.80 -33.63 -8.33
N SER A 334 13.12 -34.62 -7.50
CA SER A 334 13.91 -34.39 -6.27
C SER A 334 15.31 -33.87 -6.57
N ALA A 335 15.97 -34.37 -7.62
CA ALA A 335 17.26 -33.86 -8.07
C ALA A 335 17.15 -32.42 -8.59
N LYS A 336 16.13 -32.12 -9.41
CA LYS A 336 15.86 -30.74 -9.88
C LYS A 336 15.57 -29.78 -8.73
N ALA A 337 14.84 -30.21 -7.71
CA ALA A 337 14.59 -29.40 -6.52
C ALA A 337 15.89 -29.06 -5.77
N LEU A 338 16.82 -30.01 -5.67
CA LEU A 338 18.14 -29.78 -5.07
C LEU A 338 18.95 -28.74 -5.86
N ASP A 339 18.99 -28.86 -7.17
CA ASP A 339 19.71 -27.92 -8.06
C ASP A 339 19.17 -26.49 -7.94
N MET A 340 17.87 -26.34 -7.66
CA MET A 340 17.21 -25.05 -7.47
C MET A 340 17.46 -24.45 -6.07
N ILE A 341 17.43 -25.26 -5.01
CA ILE A 341 17.58 -24.79 -3.62
C ILE A 341 19.04 -24.57 -3.24
N GLY A 342 19.97 -25.41 -3.71
CA GLY A 342 21.38 -25.40 -3.33
C GLY A 342 22.06 -24.03 -3.48
N PRO A 343 21.97 -23.36 -4.65
CA PRO A 343 22.53 -22.02 -4.83
C PRO A 343 21.92 -20.98 -3.89
N VAL A 344 20.62 -21.10 -3.59
CA VAL A 344 19.91 -20.17 -2.70
C VAL A 344 20.34 -20.33 -1.26
N LEU A 345 20.54 -21.58 -0.79
CA LEU A 345 21.12 -21.86 0.53
C LEU A 345 22.51 -21.24 0.68
N GLY A 346 23.35 -21.35 -0.34
CA GLY A 346 24.72 -20.82 -0.32
C GLY A 346 24.81 -19.30 -0.16
N VAL A 347 23.75 -18.57 -0.49
CA VAL A 347 23.67 -17.10 -0.34
C VAL A 347 22.63 -16.65 0.69
N MET A 348 22.07 -17.57 1.47
CA MET A 348 20.95 -17.29 2.38
C MET A 348 21.28 -16.18 3.40
N ASP A 349 22.53 -16.09 3.85
CA ASP A 349 22.96 -15.06 4.78
C ASP A 349 22.92 -13.64 4.19
N SER A 350 22.95 -13.51 2.87
CA SER A 350 22.79 -12.22 2.18
C SER A 350 21.35 -11.70 2.19
N PHE A 351 20.35 -12.53 2.53
CA PHE A 351 18.98 -12.08 2.63
C PHE A 351 18.77 -11.24 3.88
N THR A 352 18.15 -10.07 3.70
CA THR A 352 17.83 -9.16 4.80
C THR A 352 16.56 -9.55 5.52
N GLY A 353 15.65 -10.29 4.87
CA GLY A 353 14.36 -10.68 5.43
C GLY A 353 14.39 -12.08 6.05
N VAL A 354 13.88 -12.19 7.27
CA VAL A 354 13.74 -13.47 8.00
C VAL A 354 12.83 -14.44 7.23
N ARG A 355 11.81 -13.92 6.54
CA ARG A 355 10.84 -14.74 5.79
C ARG A 355 11.49 -15.52 4.66
N GLU A 356 12.39 -14.88 3.91
CA GLU A 356 13.14 -15.53 2.83
C GLU A 356 14.02 -16.65 3.38
N LYS A 357 14.80 -16.38 4.43
CA LYS A 357 15.64 -17.40 5.09
C LYS A 357 14.82 -18.60 5.58
N THR A 358 13.73 -18.34 6.29
CA THR A 358 12.85 -19.42 6.79
C THR A 358 12.23 -20.22 5.66
N SER A 359 11.85 -19.58 4.55
CA SER A 359 11.24 -20.29 3.41
C SER A 359 12.23 -21.23 2.72
N VAL A 360 13.49 -20.80 2.57
CA VAL A 360 14.57 -21.62 2.02
C VAL A 360 14.83 -22.83 2.92
N LEU A 361 14.98 -22.60 4.23
CA LEU A 361 15.19 -23.69 5.20
C LEU A 361 14.03 -24.67 5.23
N LEU A 362 12.78 -24.18 5.15
CA LEU A 362 11.59 -25.03 5.10
C LEU A 362 11.58 -25.91 3.85
N ALA A 363 11.84 -25.33 2.68
CA ALA A 363 11.91 -26.07 1.42
C ALA A 363 13.03 -27.12 1.44
N HIS A 364 14.19 -26.77 2.01
CA HIS A 364 15.30 -27.69 2.17
C HIS A 364 14.96 -28.85 3.11
N GLY A 365 14.33 -28.58 4.26
CA GLY A 365 13.85 -29.61 5.18
C GLY A 365 12.88 -30.58 4.49
N PHE A 366 11.91 -30.08 3.72
CA PHE A 366 11.01 -30.95 2.96
C PHE A 366 11.75 -31.83 1.93
N LEU A 367 12.78 -31.30 1.28
CA LEU A 367 13.61 -32.07 0.36
C LEU A 367 14.36 -33.18 1.09
N LEU A 368 14.97 -32.89 2.24
CA LEU A 368 15.67 -33.87 3.07
C LEU A 368 14.73 -34.99 3.56
N MET A 369 13.50 -34.63 3.96
CA MET A 369 12.46 -35.62 4.30
C MET A 369 12.14 -36.54 3.12
N ARG A 370 12.01 -35.99 1.90
CA ARG A 370 11.79 -36.80 0.68
C ARG A 370 12.96 -37.74 0.39
N GLN A 371 14.18 -37.29 0.67
CA GLN A 371 15.41 -38.08 0.51
C GLN A 371 15.65 -39.08 1.66
N GLN A 372 14.72 -39.21 2.61
CA GLN A 372 14.85 -40.08 3.80
C GLN A 372 16.02 -39.71 4.74
N ASN A 373 16.51 -38.46 4.67
CA ASN A 373 17.52 -37.94 5.59
C ASN A 373 16.85 -37.23 6.79
N LEU A 374 16.16 -38.02 7.62
CA LEU A 374 15.31 -37.52 8.71
C LEU A 374 16.05 -36.90 9.89
N GLN A 375 17.37 -37.11 10.00
CA GLN A 375 18.17 -36.54 11.08
C GLN A 375 18.61 -35.10 10.79
N GLU A 376 18.82 -34.79 9.51
CA GLU A 376 19.22 -33.47 9.03
C GLU A 376 18.02 -32.58 8.71
N ALA A 377 16.88 -33.19 8.34
CA ALA A 377 15.59 -32.52 8.19
C ALA A 377 15.00 -32.07 9.54
#